data_AF-A0A2G1YRC7-F1
#
_entry.id   AF-A0A2G1YRC7-F1
#
_cell.length_a   1.000
_cell.length_b   1.000
_cell.length_c   1.000
_cell.angle_alpha   90.00
_cell.angle_beta   90.00
_cell.angle_gamma   90.00
#
_symmetry.space_group_name_H-M   'P 1'
#
loop_
_entity.id
_entity.type
_entity.pdbx_description
1 polymer ?
#
loop_
_entity_poly.entity_id
_entity_poly.type
_entity_poly.pdbx_seq_one_letter_code
_entity_poly.pdbx_strand_id
1 'polypeptide(L)'
;MRIIFILLLTFSFIYANSNMLDADQKTKKAFLKELHTKFLKVDVHSKELDLDKAIKDIKQARKKFPLDDKLKMIDMELEHRRANESYKSTKY
;
A
#
# COMPACT_ATOMS: atom_id res chain seq x y z
N MET A 1 51.14 1.38 -14.05
CA MET A 1 49.78 1.03 -14.54
C MET A 1 48.96 0.31 -13.46
N ARG A 2 48.49 1.00 -12.41
CA ARG A 2 47.66 0.39 -11.33
C ARG A 2 46.42 1.21 -10.96
N ILE A 3 46.33 2.46 -11.43
CA ILE A 3 45.27 3.41 -11.05
C ILE A 3 44.01 3.22 -11.91
N ILE A 4 44.14 2.74 -13.15
CA ILE A 4 43.02 2.56 -14.09
C ILE A 4 42.09 1.41 -13.66
N PHE A 5 42.63 0.40 -12.95
CA PHE A 5 41.86 -0.78 -12.52
C PHE A 5 40.85 -0.48 -11.40
N ILE A 6 41.11 0.53 -10.57
CA ILE A 6 40.25 0.89 -9.43
C ILE A 6 38.99 1.63 -9.91
N LEU A 7 39.10 2.44 -10.97
CA LEU A 7 37.96 3.17 -11.55
C LEU A 7 36.91 2.23 -12.16
N LEU A 8 37.33 1.14 -12.82
CA LEU A 8 36.39 0.19 -13.43
C LEU A 8 35.53 -0.56 -12.39
N LEU A 9 36.10 -0.89 -11.22
CA LEU A 9 35.37 -1.60 -10.16
C LEU A 9 34.27 -0.75 -9.52
N THR A 10 34.48 0.57 -9.39
CA THR A 10 33.45 1.46 -8.84
C THR A 10 32.28 1.68 -9.80
N PHE A 11 32.54 1.73 -11.12
CA PHE A 11 31.47 1.87 -12.12
C PHE A 11 30.55 0.65 -12.17
N SER A 12 31.10 -0.57 -12.04
CA SER A 12 30.29 -1.79 -11.98
C SER A 12 29.42 -1.87 -10.72
N PHE A 13 29.92 -1.38 -9.58
CA PHE A 13 29.17 -1.37 -8.33
C PHE A 13 27.96 -0.42 -8.36
N ILE A 14 28.10 0.74 -9.01
CA ILE A 14 27.01 1.71 -9.20
C ILE A 14 25.90 1.13 -10.10
N TYR A 15 26.28 0.45 -11.19
CA TYR A 15 25.32 -0.13 -12.14
C TYR A 15 24.52 -1.32 -11.58
N ALA A 16 25.11 -2.12 -10.69
CA ALA A 16 24.39 -3.20 -10.03
C ALA A 16 23.29 -2.68 -9.08
N ASN A 17 23.54 -1.55 -8.42
CA ASN A 17 22.64 -0.99 -7.43
C ASN A 17 21.39 -0.32 -8.05
N SER A 18 21.53 0.31 -9.22
CA SER A 18 20.40 0.94 -9.93
C SER A 18 19.37 -0.08 -10.41
N ASN A 19 19.81 -1.23 -10.95
CA ASN A 19 18.90 -2.27 -11.45
C ASN A 19 18.07 -2.94 -10.34
N MET A 20 18.61 -3.07 -9.12
CA MET A 20 17.86 -3.57 -7.97
C MET A 20 16.81 -2.56 -7.48
N LEU A 21 17.13 -1.26 -7.51
CA LEU A 21 16.21 -0.20 -7.10
C LEU A 21 14.97 -0.14 -8.02
N ASP A 22 15.19 -0.27 -9.33
CA ASP A 22 14.11 -0.25 -10.32
C ASP A 22 13.18 -1.47 -10.21
N ALA A 23 13.74 -2.64 -9.88
CA ALA A 23 12.96 -3.88 -9.68
C ALA A 23 12.10 -3.82 -8.41
N ASP A 24 12.63 -3.28 -7.31
CA ASP A 24 11.89 -3.07 -6.06
C ASP A 24 10.75 -2.05 -6.25
N GLN A 25 11.02 -0.97 -6.99
CA GLN A 25 10.00 0.04 -7.27
C GLN A 25 8.88 -0.47 -8.18
N LYS A 26 9.18 -1.29 -9.19
CA LYS A 26 8.17 -1.96 -10.04
C LYS A 26 7.29 -2.90 -9.24
N THR A 27 7.88 -3.69 -8.35
CA THR A 27 7.15 -4.65 -7.50
C THR A 27 6.21 -3.92 -6.53
N LYS A 28 6.69 -2.85 -5.88
CA LYS A 28 5.88 -2.00 -5.00
C LYS A 28 4.71 -1.35 -5.74
N LYS A 29 4.91 -0.87 -6.97
CA LYS A 29 3.84 -0.30 -7.81
C LYS A 29 2.79 -1.34 -8.20
N ALA A 30 3.20 -2.56 -8.57
CA ALA A 30 2.27 -3.63 -8.91
C ALA A 30 1.40 -4.02 -7.72
N PHE A 31 2.00 -4.19 -6.54
CA PHE A 31 1.28 -4.50 -5.30
C PHE A 31 0.35 -3.36 -4.86
N LEU A 32 0.77 -2.10 -5.00
CA LEU A 32 -0.10 -0.94 -4.74
C LEU A 32 -1.32 -0.91 -5.68
N LYS A 33 -1.11 -1.22 -6.96
CA LYS A 33 -2.20 -1.30 -7.94
C LYS A 33 -3.18 -2.43 -7.61
N GLU A 34 -2.68 -3.56 -7.13
CA GLU A 34 -3.52 -4.67 -6.66
C GLU A 34 -4.34 -4.26 -5.43
N LEU A 35 -3.72 -3.58 -4.46
CA LEU A 35 -4.40 -3.02 -3.30
C LEU A 35 -5.49 -2.02 -3.71
N HIS A 36 -5.17 -1.09 -4.62
CA HIS A 36 -6.17 -0.17 -5.17
C HIS A 36 -7.28 -0.94 -5.86
N THR A 37 -6.99 -1.97 -6.63
CA THR A 37 -8.03 -2.76 -7.30
C THR A 37 -8.91 -3.50 -6.30
N LYS A 38 -8.32 -4.05 -5.22
CA LYS A 38 -9.05 -4.73 -4.16
C LYS A 38 -9.97 -3.76 -3.43
N PHE A 39 -9.48 -2.59 -3.03
CA PHE A 39 -10.23 -1.64 -2.21
C PHE A 39 -11.14 -0.70 -3.00
N LEU A 40 -10.81 -0.34 -4.25
CA LEU A 40 -11.68 0.46 -5.12
C LEU A 40 -12.88 -0.33 -5.64
N LYS A 41 -12.78 -1.67 -5.68
CA LYS A 41 -13.91 -2.55 -6.03
C LYS A 41 -14.76 -2.92 -4.83
N VAL A 42 -14.28 -2.67 -3.61
CA VAL A 42 -15.08 -2.89 -2.41
C VAL A 42 -16.12 -1.78 -2.36
N ASP A 43 -17.38 -2.16 -2.50
CA ASP A 43 -18.48 -1.29 -2.16
C ASP A 43 -18.51 -1.13 -0.64
N VAL A 44 -17.99 0.00 -0.17
CA VAL A 44 -17.89 0.35 1.26
C VAL A 44 -19.28 0.50 1.89
N HIS A 45 -20.37 0.54 1.12
CA HIS A 45 -21.74 0.57 1.62
C HIS A 45 -22.48 -0.77 1.50
N SER A 46 -21.84 -1.80 0.92
CA SER A 46 -22.46 -3.13 0.81
C SER A 46 -22.74 -3.74 2.18
N LYS A 47 -23.96 -4.24 2.40
CA LYS A 47 -24.34 -4.94 3.63
C LYS A 47 -23.60 -6.28 3.82
N GLU A 48 -23.06 -6.84 2.74
CA GLU A 48 -22.30 -8.11 2.76
C GLU A 48 -20.81 -7.89 3.05
N LEU A 49 -20.38 -6.63 3.16
CA LEU A 49 -19.00 -6.30 3.48
C LEU A 49 -18.68 -6.63 4.95
N ASP A 50 -17.74 -7.54 5.16
CA ASP A 50 -17.09 -7.73 6.45
C ASP A 50 -16.21 -6.52 6.78
N LEU A 51 -16.78 -5.59 7.56
CA LEU A 51 -16.16 -4.32 7.92
C LEU A 51 -14.89 -4.50 8.75
N ASP A 52 -14.90 -5.41 9.72
CA ASP A 52 -13.73 -5.62 10.58
C ASP A 52 -12.54 -6.16 9.78
N LYS A 53 -12.80 -7.10 8.86
CA LYS A 53 -11.79 -7.60 7.94
C LYS A 53 -11.30 -6.51 6.98
N ALA A 54 -12.20 -5.73 6.40
CA ALA A 54 -11.83 -4.65 5.49
C ALA A 54 -10.96 -3.58 6.18
N ILE A 55 -11.32 -3.17 7.40
CA ILE A 55 -10.55 -2.23 8.24
C ILE A 55 -9.17 -2.80 8.59
N LYS A 56 -9.10 -4.09 8.94
CA LYS A 56 -7.82 -4.74 9.23
C LYS A 56 -6.91 -4.76 8.00
N ASP A 57 -7.45 -5.15 6.85
CA ASP A 57 -6.70 -5.24 5.61
C ASP A 57 -6.21 -3.84 5.14
N ILE A 58 -7.05 -2.79 5.22
CA ILE A 58 -6.66 -1.44 4.79
C ILE A 58 -5.60 -0.84 5.72
N LYS A 59 -5.67 -1.09 7.03
CA LYS A 59 -4.62 -0.68 7.98
C LYS A 59 -3.29 -1.36 7.69
N GLN A 60 -3.29 -2.63 7.33
CA GLN A 60 -2.07 -3.32 6.89
C GLN A 60 -1.51 -2.73 5.58
N ALA A 61 -2.38 -2.38 4.63
CA ALA A 61 -1.99 -1.71 3.40
C ALA A 61 -1.35 -0.34 3.67
N ARG A 62 -1.95 0.48 4.54
CA ARG A 62 -1.40 1.79 4.94
C ARG A 62 -0.07 1.70 5.68
N LYS A 63 0.19 0.63 6.44
CA LYS A 63 1.52 0.40 7.03
C LYS A 63 2.61 0.23 5.95
N LYS A 64 2.27 -0.39 4.82
CA LYS A 64 3.19 -0.59 3.69
C LYS A 64 3.27 0.65 2.78
N PHE A 65 2.17 1.40 2.66
CA PHE A 65 2.05 2.59 1.81
C PHE A 65 1.44 3.76 2.60
N PRO A 66 2.20 4.37 3.54
CA PRO A 66 1.65 5.37 4.46
C PRO A 66 1.27 6.69 3.78
N LEU A 67 1.85 6.98 2.61
CA LEU A 67 1.64 8.21 1.83
C LEU A 67 0.57 8.06 0.73
N ASP A 68 -0.14 6.94 0.66
CA ASP A 68 -1.19 6.74 -0.34
C ASP A 68 -2.53 7.35 0.13
N ASP A 69 -2.91 8.46 -0.49
CA ASP A 69 -4.13 9.19 -0.13
C ASP A 69 -5.42 8.41 -0.41
N LYS A 70 -5.43 7.54 -1.42
CA LYS A 70 -6.62 6.73 -1.73
C LYS A 70 -6.86 5.70 -0.65
N LEU A 71 -5.80 5.02 -0.19
CA LEU A 71 -5.90 4.07 0.91
C LEU A 71 -6.32 4.78 2.22
N LYS A 72 -5.84 6.01 2.44
CA LYS A 72 -6.26 6.83 3.58
C LYS A 72 -7.75 7.19 3.53
N MET A 73 -8.26 7.57 2.36
CA MET A 73 -9.68 7.90 2.18
C MET A 73 -10.57 6.70 2.49
N ILE A 74 -10.24 5.52 1.95
CA ILE A 74 -11.01 4.29 2.16
C ILE A 74 -10.98 3.86 3.64
N ASP A 75 -9.83 3.99 4.32
CA ASP A 75 -9.70 3.72 5.76
C ASP A 75 -10.64 4.61 6.58
N MET A 76 -10.68 5.92 6.29
CA MET A 76 -11.59 6.85 6.98
C MET A 76 -13.07 6.50 6.75
N GLU A 77 -13.44 6.13 5.52
CA GLU A 77 -14.81 5.79 5.17
C GLU A 77 -15.30 4.50 5.86
N LEU A 78 -14.45 3.48 5.90
CA LEU A 78 -14.71 2.23 6.61
C LEU A 78 -14.88 2.45 8.12
N GLU A 79 -14.00 3.23 8.74
CA GLU A 79 -14.08 3.56 10.17
C GLU A 79 -15.33 4.39 10.49
N HIS A 80 -15.68 5.35 9.65
CA HIS A 80 -16.91 6.12 9.80
C HIS A 80 -18.16 5.22 9.70
N ARG A 81 -18.18 4.27 8.76
CA ARG A 81 -19.27 3.30 8.66
C ARG A 81 -19.37 2.43 9.91
N ARG A 82 -18.26 1.89 10.40
CA ARG A 82 -18.23 1.11 11.65
C ARG A 82 -18.79 1.90 12.84
N ALA A 83 -18.36 3.15 13.00
CA ALA A 83 -18.86 4.02 14.06
C ALA A 83 -20.39 4.25 13.94
N ASN A 84 -20.89 4.43 12.72
CA ASN A 84 -22.32 4.60 12.47
C ASN A 84 -23.14 3.33 12.75
N GLU A 85 -22.62 2.15 12.43
CA GLU A 85 -23.26 0.88 12.78
C GLU A 85 -23.33 0.67 14.29
N SER A 86 -22.25 1.00 15.02
CA SER A 86 -22.22 0.96 16.48
C SER A 86 -23.18 1.96 17.11
N TYR A 87 -23.33 3.16 16.54
CA TYR A 87 -24.28 4.16 17.04
C TYR A 87 -25.73 3.72 16.82
N LYS A 88 -26.03 3.13 15.66
CA LYS A 88 -27.37 2.59 15.37
C LYS A 88 -27.74 1.45 16.30
N SER A 89 -26.81 0.55 16.64
CA SER A 89 -27.11 -0.56 17.56
C SER A 89 -27.37 -0.12 19.01
N THR A 90 -26.87 1.05 19.41
CA THR A 90 -27.01 1.56 20.79
C THR A 90 -28.30 2.38 20.99
N LYS A 91 -28.95 2.81 19.90
CA LYS A 91 -30.13 3.70 19.94
C LYS A 91 -31.48 2.97 19.89
N TYR A 92 -31.46 1.63 19.85
CA TYR A 92 -32.62 0.74 19.92
C TYR A 92 -32.47 -0.19 21.12
#